data_AF-A0A8H4ADR3-F1
#
_entry.id   AF-A0A8H4ADR3-F1
#
_cell.length_a   1.000
_cell.length_b   1.000
_cell.length_c   1.000
_cell.angle_alpha   90.00
_cell.angle_beta   90.00
_cell.angle_gamma   90.00
#
_symmetry.space_group_name_H-M   'P 1'
#
loop_
_entity.id
_entity.type
_entity.pdbx_description
1 polymer ?
#
loop_
_entity_poly.entity_id
_entity_poly.type
_entity_poly.pdbx_seq_one_letter_code
_entity_poly.pdbx_strand_id
1 'polypeptide(L)'
;MLPSTAIVIRDGKTQTVPLYSLVIGDLIVLKLGTKIPADIAKLSSNTQHESSILQKEITKFVITITCLAIITSSLTLIIWASWLRVSYPNFINLSGALINAIGVLVAYVPEGLPIAVTLTLT
;
A
#
# COMPACT_ATOMS: atom_id res chain seq x y z
N MET A 1 26.21 -16.36 13.97
CA MET A 1 26.17 -17.80 14.30
C MET A 1 24.82 -18.36 13.90
N LEU A 2 24.82 -19.24 12.89
CA LEU A 2 23.65 -20.00 12.46
C LEU A 2 23.41 -21.16 13.44
N PRO A 3 22.16 -21.54 13.72
CA PRO A 3 21.85 -22.72 14.54
C PRO A 3 22.44 -23.98 13.89
N SER A 4 23.06 -24.87 14.68
CA SER A 4 23.61 -26.14 14.20
C SER A 4 22.63 -27.32 14.30
N THR A 5 21.57 -27.16 15.10
CA THR A 5 20.54 -28.19 15.34
C THR A 5 19.14 -27.60 15.31
N ALA A 6 18.17 -28.39 14.87
CA ALA A 6 16.74 -28.09 14.88
C ALA A 6 15.99 -29.15 15.69
N ILE A 7 14.88 -28.76 16.30
CA ILE A 7 13.98 -29.68 17.01
C ILE A 7 12.89 -30.09 16.02
N VAL A 8 12.78 -31.39 15.73
CA VAL A 8 11.77 -31.94 14.80
C VAL A 8 10.92 -33.02 15.46
N ILE A 9 9.73 -33.26 14.90
CA ILE A 9 8.86 -34.37 15.28
C ILE A 9 8.96 -35.44 14.21
N ARG A 10 9.50 -36.62 14.56
CA ARG A 10 9.48 -37.83 13.72
C ARG A 10 8.92 -38.98 14.56
N ASP A 11 8.11 -39.85 13.96
CA ASP A 11 7.47 -40.98 14.65
C ASP A 11 6.69 -40.57 15.92
N GLY A 12 6.10 -39.37 15.92
CA GLY A 12 5.36 -38.82 17.05
C GLY A 12 6.22 -38.38 18.26
N LYS A 13 7.55 -38.40 18.15
CA LYS A 13 8.48 -37.98 19.21
C LYS A 13 9.32 -36.78 18.79
N THR A 14 9.55 -35.89 19.75
CA THR A 14 10.41 -34.72 19.56
C THR A 14 11.88 -35.14 19.65
N GLN A 15 12.64 -34.87 18.60
CA GLN A 15 14.05 -35.20 18.48
C GLN A 15 14.86 -34.00 18.01
N THR A 16 16.02 -33.78 18.61
CA THR A 16 16.96 -32.74 18.18
C THR A 16 17.86 -33.33 17.10
N VAL A 17 17.77 -32.81 15.88
CA VAL A 17 18.53 -33.28 14.72
C VAL A 17 19.45 -32.17 14.20
N PRO A 18 20.61 -32.52 13.62
CA PRO A 18 21.45 -31.54 12.93
C PRO A 18 20.75 -30.94 11.71
N LEU A 19 21.03 -29.67 11.40
CA LEU A 19 20.41 -28.98 10.26
C LEU A 19 20.62 -29.70 8.91
N TYR A 20 21.76 -30.37 8.71
CA TYR A 20 22.06 -31.08 7.46
C TYR A 20 21.24 -32.36 7.25
N SER A 21 20.53 -32.83 8.29
CA SER A 21 19.68 -34.02 8.25
C SER A 21 18.19 -33.70 8.14
N LEU A 22 17.86 -32.40 8.01
CA LEU A 22 16.50 -31.93 7.74
C LEU A 22 16.12 -32.26 6.30
N VAL A 23 14.90 -32.77 6.13
CA VAL A 23 14.32 -33.08 4.82
C VAL A 23 12.97 -32.39 4.66
N ILE A 24 12.57 -32.18 3.41
CA ILE A 24 11.25 -31.65 3.05
C ILE A 24 10.20 -32.62 3.61
N GLY A 25 9.35 -32.12 4.53
CA GLY A 25 8.36 -32.93 5.24
C GLY A 25 8.57 -33.04 6.75
N ASP A 26 9.72 -32.62 7.28
CA ASP A 26 9.94 -32.57 8.72
C ASP A 26 9.06 -31.49 9.40
N LEU A 27 8.39 -31.85 10.50
CA LEU A 27 7.72 -30.89 11.37
C LEU A 27 8.71 -30.31 12.37
N ILE A 28 9.01 -29.01 12.27
CA ILE A 28 9.96 -28.31 13.14
C ILE A 28 9.21 -27.63 14.30
N VAL A 29 9.69 -27.82 15.52
CA VAL A 29 9.15 -27.17 16.72
C VAL A 29 9.89 -25.86 16.97
N LEU A 30 9.18 -24.74 16.79
CA LEU A 30 9.71 -23.40 17.04
C LEU A 30 9.35 -22.94 18.45
N LYS A 31 10.36 -22.62 19.27
CA LYS A 31 10.19 -21.96 20.56
C LYS A 31 10.64 -20.50 20.46
N LEU A 32 10.05 -19.63 21.27
CA LEU A 32 10.47 -18.23 21.39
C LEU A 32 11.98 -18.15 21.69
N GLY A 33 12.72 -17.34 20.91
CA GLY A 33 14.17 -17.22 21.02
C GLY A 33 15.00 -18.22 20.18
N THR A 34 14.37 -19.14 19.47
CA THR A 34 15.08 -20.09 18.58
C THR A 34 15.53 -19.39 17.30
N LYS A 35 16.81 -19.54 16.93
CA LYS A 35 17.28 -19.08 15.63
C LYS A 35 16.82 -20.07 14.56
N ILE A 36 16.15 -19.56 13.53
CA ILE A 36 15.71 -20.32 12.36
C ILE A 36 16.67 -20.07 11.20
N PRO A 37 17.00 -21.09 10.38
CA PRO A 37 17.77 -20.89 9.16
C PRO A 37 16.99 -20.03 8.16
N ALA A 38 17.72 -19.27 7.35
CA ALA A 38 17.17 -18.21 6.48
C ALA A 38 16.13 -18.73 5.47
N ASP A 39 16.28 -19.95 4.96
CA ASP A 39 15.34 -20.50 3.96
C ASP A 39 13.99 -20.87 4.58
N ILE A 40 13.97 -21.34 5.83
CA ILE A 40 12.74 -21.65 6.56
C ILE A 40 12.06 -20.35 7.00
N ALA A 41 12.85 -19.34 7.39
CA ALA A 41 12.34 -18.01 7.66
C ALA A 41 11.69 -17.37 6.41
N LYS A 42 12.27 -17.55 5.23
CA LYS A 42 11.69 -17.09 3.95
C LYS A 42 10.34 -17.71 3.64
N LEU A 43 10.17 -19.01 3.92
CA LEU A 43 8.89 -19.71 3.76
C LEU A 43 7.82 -19.14 4.68
N SER A 44 8.17 -18.82 5.93
CA SER A 44 7.24 -18.20 6.89
C SER A 44 6.97 -16.72 6.59
N SER A 45 7.92 -15.99 6.01
CA SER A 45 7.75 -14.56 5.69
C SER A 45 6.97 -14.33 4.40
N ASN A 46 6.66 -15.37 3.64
CA ASN A 46 5.81 -15.28 2.45
C ASN A 46 4.32 -15.26 2.83
N THR A 47 3.98 -14.69 3.99
CA THR A 47 2.62 -14.24 4.27
C THR A 47 2.35 -13.08 3.33
N GLN A 48 1.65 -13.35 2.24
CA GLN A 48 1.22 -12.31 1.33
C GLN A 48 0.48 -11.25 2.14
N HIS A 49 0.96 -10.02 2.05
CA HIS A 49 0.39 -8.89 2.75
C HIS A 49 -0.93 -8.53 2.06
N GLU A 50 -1.97 -9.32 2.33
CA GLU A 50 -3.33 -9.07 1.88
C GLU A 50 -3.76 -7.73 2.48
N SER A 51 -3.99 -6.73 1.61
CA SER A 51 -4.56 -5.45 2.04
C SER A 51 -5.89 -5.70 2.73
N SER A 52 -6.12 -5.05 3.88
CA SER A 52 -7.39 -5.15 4.61
C SER A 52 -8.60 -4.84 3.71
N ILE A 53 -9.74 -5.50 3.96
CA ILE A 53 -10.99 -5.29 3.21
C ILE A 53 -11.38 -3.80 3.21
N LEU A 54 -11.27 -3.16 4.36
CA LEU A 54 -11.52 -1.73 4.53
C LEU A 54 -10.54 -0.87 3.72
N GLN A 55 -9.26 -1.25 3.69
CA GLN A 55 -8.26 -0.54 2.88
C GLN A 55 -8.60 -0.62 1.39
N LYS A 56 -9.11 -1.76 0.92
CA LYS A 56 -9.51 -1.95 -0.48
C LYS A 56 -10.71 -1.08 -0.86
N GLU A 57 -11.68 -0.91 0.05
CA GLU A 57 -12.84 -0.04 -0.15
C GLU A 57 -12.45 1.45 -0.14
N ILE A 58 -11.64 1.86 0.84
CA ILE A 58 -11.08 3.22 0.91
C ILE A 58 -10.30 3.55 -0.37
N THR A 59 -9.49 2.61 -0.86
CA THR A 59 -8.72 2.82 -2.09
C THR A 59 -9.63 3.04 -3.30
N LYS A 60 -10.73 2.28 -3.44
CA LYS A 60 -11.71 2.49 -4.53
C LYS A 60 -12.38 3.85 -4.44
N PHE A 61 -12.72 4.29 -3.22
CA PHE A 61 -13.28 5.61 -2.99
C PHE A 61 -12.32 6.73 -3.41
N VAL A 62 -11.05 6.65 -2.99
CA VAL A 62 -10.00 7.63 -3.35
C VAL A 62 -9.75 7.68 -4.86
N ILE A 63 -9.77 6.53 -5.55
CA ILE A 63 -9.61 6.50 -7.01
C ILE A 63 -10.78 7.18 -7.72
N THR A 64 -12.00 7.01 -7.19
CA THR A 64 -13.21 7.61 -7.78
C THR A 64 -13.13 9.13 -7.76
N ILE A 65 -12.83 9.73 -6.60
CA ILE A 65 -12.66 11.18 -6.46
C ILE A 65 -11.47 11.72 -7.29
N THR A 66 -10.39 10.94 -7.43
CA THR A 66 -9.22 11.33 -8.22
C THR A 66 -9.57 11.43 -9.71
N CYS A 67 -10.38 10.50 -10.23
CA CYS A 67 -10.87 10.58 -11.60
C CYS A 67 -11.72 11.85 -11.82
N LEU A 68 -12.65 12.16 -10.90
CA LEU A 68 -13.47 13.37 -10.96
C LEU A 68 -12.61 14.65 -10.90
N ALA A 69 -11.58 14.68 -10.06
CA ALA A 69 -10.65 15.80 -9.95
C ALA A 69 -9.90 16.05 -11.26
N ILE A 70 -9.41 14.99 -11.91
CA ILE A 70 -8.68 15.09 -13.18
C ILE A 70 -9.60 15.60 -14.29
N ILE A 71 -10.84 15.13 -14.35
CA ILE A 71 -11.83 15.57 -15.33
C ILE A 71 -12.08 17.08 -15.21
N THR A 72 -12.34 17.56 -13.99
CA THR A 72 -12.66 18.98 -13.74
C THR A 72 -11.44 19.90 -13.89
N SER A 73 -10.25 19.45 -13.49
CA SER A 73 -8.98 20.17 -13.71
C SER A 73 -8.67 20.29 -15.22
N SER A 74 -8.83 19.20 -15.97
CA SER A 74 -8.62 19.20 -17.44
C SER A 74 -9.63 20.10 -18.15
N LEU A 75 -10.91 20.08 -17.74
CA LEU A 75 -11.94 20.95 -18.30
C LEU A 75 -11.56 22.43 -18.12
N THR A 76 -11.10 22.80 -16.93
CA THR A 76 -10.71 24.18 -16.61
C THR A 76 -9.55 24.67 -17.49
N LEU A 77 -8.56 23.81 -17.74
CA LEU A 77 -7.45 24.12 -18.65
C LEU A 77 -7.90 24.18 -20.12
N ILE A 78 -8.78 23.29 -20.57
CA ILE A 78 -9.29 23.26 -21.95
C ILE A 78 -10.13 24.51 -22.25
N ILE A 79 -10.99 24.91 -21.33
CA ILE A 79 -11.81 26.12 -21.45
C ILE A 79 -10.92 27.37 -21.49
N TRP A 80 -9.89 27.42 -20.65
CA TRP A 80 -8.91 28.50 -20.69
C TRP A 80 -8.18 28.57 -22.03
N ALA A 81 -7.68 27.42 -22.52
CA ALA A 81 -6.91 27.35 -23.76
C ALA A 81 -7.74 27.58 -25.04
N SER A 82 -8.97 27.06 -25.09
CA SER A 82 -9.83 27.12 -26.29
C SER A 82 -10.66 28.39 -26.40
N TRP A 83 -11.18 28.91 -25.28
CA TRP A 83 -12.17 30.01 -25.31
C TRP A 83 -11.68 31.26 -24.59
N LEU A 84 -11.11 31.13 -23.39
CA LEU A 84 -10.74 32.31 -22.59
C LEU A 84 -9.54 33.06 -23.16
N ARG A 85 -8.53 32.34 -23.66
CA ARG A 85 -7.35 32.94 -24.30
C ARG A 85 -7.70 33.72 -25.57
N VAL A 86 -8.72 33.29 -26.32
CA VAL A 86 -9.14 33.92 -27.58
C VAL A 86 -10.03 35.13 -27.34
N SER A 87 -10.99 35.02 -26.40
CA SER A 87 -11.99 36.08 -26.14
C SER A 87 -11.50 37.17 -25.19
N TYR A 88 -10.61 36.85 -24.23
CA TYR A 88 -10.13 37.80 -23.21
C TYR A 88 -8.61 37.67 -22.95
N PRO A 89 -7.75 38.14 -23.89
CA PRO A 89 -6.31 37.92 -23.81
C PRO A 89 -5.60 38.57 -22.61
N ASN A 90 -6.21 39.56 -21.93
CA ASN A 90 -5.63 40.24 -20.77
C ASN A 90 -6.17 39.76 -19.40
N PHE A 91 -7.08 38.78 -19.35
CA PHE A 91 -7.76 38.42 -18.10
C PHE A 91 -6.92 37.47 -17.22
N ILE A 92 -6.26 36.46 -17.81
CA ILE A 92 -5.48 35.46 -17.06
C ILE A 92 -4.20 35.09 -17.83
N ASN A 93 -3.05 35.34 -17.21
CA ASN A 93 -1.74 34.87 -17.68
C ASN A 93 -1.57 33.35 -17.49
N LEU A 94 -0.60 32.74 -18.19
CA LEU A 94 -0.30 31.31 -18.07
C LEU A 94 -0.10 30.85 -16.61
N SER A 95 0.56 31.68 -15.79
CA SER A 95 0.75 31.41 -14.36
C SER A 95 -0.57 31.35 -13.59
N GLY A 96 -1.53 32.25 -13.88
CA GLY A 96 -2.84 32.26 -13.23
C GLY A 96 -3.71 31.06 -13.61
N ALA A 97 -3.62 30.61 -14.87
CA ALA A 97 -4.29 29.40 -15.31
C ALA A 97 -3.75 28.15 -14.61
N LEU A 98 -2.43 28.09 -14.40
CA LEU A 98 -1.78 27.00 -13.68
C LEU A 98 -2.20 26.98 -12.20
N ILE A 99 -2.23 28.15 -11.55
CA ILE A 99 -2.66 28.30 -10.15
C ILE A 99 -4.12 27.86 -10.00
N ASN A 100 -5.01 28.24 -10.93
CA ASN A 100 -6.40 27.79 -10.90
C ASN A 100 -6.52 26.27 -11.08
N ALA A 101 -5.72 25.65 -11.96
CA ALA A 101 -5.72 24.20 -12.15
C ALA A 101 -5.25 23.46 -10.89
N ILE A 102 -4.23 23.99 -10.19
CA ILE A 102 -3.76 23.47 -8.90
C ILE A 102 -4.84 23.65 -7.83
N GLY A 103 -5.50 24.81 -7.78
CA GLY A 103 -6.58 25.08 -6.82
C GLY A 103 -7.77 24.13 -6.97
N VAL A 104 -8.16 23.82 -8.21
CA VAL A 104 -9.17 22.79 -8.49
C VAL A 104 -8.69 21.42 -8.00
N LEU A 105 -7.43 21.05 -8.24
CA LEU A 105 -6.89 19.76 -7.80
C LEU A 105 -6.86 19.62 -6.27
N VAL A 106 -6.43 20.67 -5.55
CA VAL A 106 -6.42 20.72 -4.08
C VAL A 106 -7.84 20.61 -3.50
N ALA A 107 -8.83 21.23 -4.14
CA ALA A 107 -10.22 21.18 -3.68
C ALA A 107 -10.83 19.76 -3.65
N TYR A 108 -10.27 18.81 -4.42
CA TYR A 108 -10.72 17.41 -4.44
C TYR A 108 -9.93 16.49 -3.50
N VAL A 109 -8.89 16.98 -2.81
CA VAL A 109 -8.12 16.17 -1.86
C VAL A 109 -8.99 15.87 -0.64
N PRO A 110 -9.24 14.59 -0.31
CA PRO A 110 -10.15 14.22 0.78
C PRO A 110 -9.43 14.27 2.14
N GLU A 111 -9.04 15.45 2.61
CA GLU A 111 -8.25 15.62 3.84
C GLU A 111 -8.94 15.03 5.09
N GLY A 112 -10.27 14.93 5.10
CA GLY A 112 -11.03 14.35 6.21
C GLY A 112 -11.07 12.82 6.26
N LEU A 113 -10.68 12.12 5.19
CA LEU A 113 -10.81 10.66 5.09
C LEU A 113 -9.93 9.90 6.12
N PRO A 114 -8.63 10.24 6.31
CA PRO A 114 -7.79 9.55 7.29
C PRO A 114 -8.25 9.75 8.75
N ILE A 115 -8.80 10.93 9.05
CA ILE A 115 -9.30 11.29 10.38
C ILE A 115 -10.55 10.46 10.71
N ALA A 116 -11.50 10.37 9.76
CA ALA A 116 -12.71 9.58 9.92
C ALA A 116 -12.40 8.08 10.19
N VAL A 117 -11.45 7.51 9.45
CA VAL A 117 -11.02 6.11 9.63
C VAL A 117 -10.44 5.88 11.02
N THR A 118 -9.61 6.80 11.51
CA THR A 118 -9.00 6.69 12.83
C THR A 118 -10.04 6.76 13.95
N LEU A 119 -11.04 7.64 13.83
CA LEU A 119 -12.16 7.74 14.78
C LEU A 119 -13.07 6.52 14.78
N THR A 120 -13.26 5.86 13.63
CA THR A 120 -14.06 4.62 13.57
C THR A 120 -13.34 3.40 14.15
N LEU A 121 -12.02 3.47 14.31
CA LEU A 121 -11.17 2.38 14.80
C LEU A 121 -10.76 2.52 16.27
N THR A 122 -11.05 3.66 16.91
CA THR A 122 -10.82 3.91 18.35
C THR A 122 -12.10 3.67 19.13
#